data_AF-W2SRT4-F1
#
_entry.id   AF-W2SRT4-F1
#
_cell.length_a   1.000
_cell.length_b   1.000
_cell.length_c   1.000
_cell.angle_alpha   90.00
_cell.angle_beta   90.00
_cell.angle_gamma   90.00
#
_symmetry.space_group_name_H-M   'P 1'
#
loop_
_entity.id
_entity.type
_entity.pdbx_description
1 polymer ?
#
loop_
_entity_poly.entity_id
_entity_poly.type
_entity_poly.pdbx_seq_one_letter_code
_entity_poly.pdbx_strand_id
1 'polypeptide(L)' 'MSGTLMICGIPEDLKKNLHSFRFSKSTSMNVLILKVDRETQQMILDETMEVSILFSL' A
#
# COMPACT_ATOMS: atom_id res chain seq x y z
N MET A 1 -17.51 -20.84 3.88
CA MET A 1 -16.33 -21.30 3.13
C MET A 1 -15.18 -21.44 4.11
N SER A 2 -14.75 -22.67 4.42
CA SER A 2 -13.53 -22.91 5.21
C SER A 2 -12.34 -22.76 4.27
N GLY A 3 -11.95 -21.52 3.97
CA GLY A 3 -10.77 -21.24 3.16
C GLY A 3 -9.51 -21.46 4.00
N THR A 4 -8.57 -22.26 3.49
CA THR A 4 -7.23 -22.37 4.06
C THR A 4 -6.63 -20.97 4.18
N LEU A 5 -6.33 -20.54 5.40
CA LEU A 5 -5.63 -19.28 5.65
C LEU A 5 -4.21 -19.40 5.10
N MET A 6 -3.91 -18.61 4.08
CA MET A 6 -2.59 -18.55 3.47
C MET A 6 -2.01 -17.15 3.65
N ILE A 7 -0.74 -17.09 4.04
CA ILE A 7 0.01 -15.84 4.20
C ILE A 7 0.51 -15.44 2.81
N CYS A 8 0.23 -14.21 2.37
CA CYS A 8 0.71 -13.71 1.08
C CYS A 8 2.16 -13.22 1.16
N GLY A 9 2.90 -13.38 0.05
CA GLY A 9 4.25 -12.82 -0.08
C GLY A 9 4.22 -11.30 -0.24
N ILE A 10 5.28 -10.62 0.19
CA ILE A 10 5.49 -9.19 -0.05
C ILE A 10 6.68 -9.05 -1.02
N PRO A 11 6.45 -8.62 -2.28
CA PRO A 11 7.51 -8.44 -3.27
C PRO A 11 8.54 -7.39 -2.83
N GLU A 12 9.80 -7.54 -3.26
CA GLU A 12 10.88 -6.60 -2.91
C GLU A 12 10.58 -5.16 -3.35
N ASP A 13 9.96 -4.98 -4.51
CA ASP A 13 9.61 -3.64 -4.98
C ASP A 13 8.50 -3.00 -4.14
N LEU A 14 7.56 -3.79 -3.62
CA LEU A 14 6.59 -3.31 -2.65
C LEU A 14 7.26 -2.94 -1.32
N LYS A 15 8.25 -3.71 -0.85
CA LYS A 15 9.02 -3.35 0.36
C LYS A 15 9.76 -2.02 0.18
N LYS A 16 10.35 -1.77 -0.99
CA LYS A 16 10.99 -0.48 -1.31
C LYS A 16 9.97 0.67 -1.29
N ASN A 17 8.79 0.47 -1.88
CA ASN A 17 7.72 1.47 -1.85
C ASN A 17 7.25 1.77 -0.43
N LEU A 18 7.05 0.75 0.39
CA LEU A 18 6.67 0.90 1.81
C LEU A 18 7.75 1.64 2.61
N HIS A 19 9.02 1.32 2.37
CA HIS A 19 10.14 2.00 3.01
C HIS A 19 10.17 3.48 2.62
N SER A 20 10.10 3.79 1.32
CA SER A 20 10.07 5.17 0.82
C SER A 20 8.85 5.95 1.32
N PHE A 21 7.68 5.31 1.38
CA PHE A 21 6.45 5.91 1.92
C PHE A 21 6.60 6.26 3.40
N ARG A 22 7.13 5.34 4.23
CA ARG A 22 7.31 5.54 5.67
C ARG A 22 8.31 6.64 6.01
N PHE A 23 9.39 6.73 5.24
CA PHE A 23 10.48 7.68 5.44
C PHE A 23 10.40 8.91 4.52
N SER A 24 9.28 9.09 3.83
CA SER A 24 8.99 10.29 3.06
C SER A 24 9.08 11.53 3.96
N LYS A 25 9.66 12.61 3.42
CA LYS A 25 9.74 13.92 4.10
C LYS A 25 8.52 14.80 3.79
N SER A 26 7.49 14.24 3.18
CA SER A 26 6.28 14.98 2.86
C SER A 26 5.57 15.46 4.12
N THR A 27 5.03 16.68 4.06
CA THR A 27 4.25 17.31 5.13
C THR A 27 2.74 17.16 4.92
N SER A 28 2.32 16.60 3.78
CA SER A 28 0.93 16.29 3.46
C SER A 28 0.53 14.90 3.99
N MET A 29 -0.77 14.66 4.11
CA MET A 29 -1.28 13.34 4.45
C MET A 29 -1.19 12.45 3.21
N ASN A 30 -0.32 11.46 3.23
CA ASN A 30 -0.17 10.49 2.15
C ASN A 30 -0.92 9.20 2.50
N VAL A 31 -1.49 8.55 1.50
CA VAL A 31 -2.26 7.31 1.63
C VAL A 31 -1.71 6.28 0.65
N LEU A 32 -1.57 5.04 1.13
CA LEU A 32 -1.13 3.89 0.34
C LEU A 32 -2.18 2.78 0.50
N ILE A 33 -2.83 2.38 -0.60
CA ILE A 33 -3.82 1.30 -0.61
C ILE A 33 -3.14 0.04 -1.13
N LEU A 34 -3.23 -1.04 -0.35
CA LEU A 34 -2.65 -2.34 -0.67
C LEU A 34 -3.75 -3.38 -0.83
N LYS A 35 -3.53 -4.32 -1.75
CA LYS A 35 -4.44 -5.42 -2.01
C LYS A 35 -3.69 -6.74 -1.97
N VAL A 36 -4.38 -7.82 -1.60
CA VAL A 36 -3.88 -9.18 -1.81
C VAL A 36 -4.38 -9.66 -3.17
N ASP A 37 -3.46 -9.91 -4.08
CA ASP A 37 -3.74 -10.65 -5.30
C ASP A 37 -3.84 -12.14 -4.94
N ARG A 38 -5.02 -12.73 -5.19
CA ARG A 38 -5.30 -14.13 -4.87
C ARG A 38 -4.73 -15.10 -5.89
N GLU A 39 -4.46 -14.65 -7.12
CA GLU A 39 -3.90 -15.50 -8.17
C GLU A 39 -2.41 -15.74 -7.92
N THR A 40 -1.68 -14.67 -7.60
CA THR A 40 -0.24 -14.72 -7.33
C THR A 40 0.10 -14.98 -5.85
N GLN A 41 -0.89 -14.86 -4.95
CA GLN A 41 -0.71 -14.87 -3.50
C GLN A 41 0.29 -13.82 -3.01
N GLN A 42 0.31 -12.65 -3.65
CA GLN A 42 1.20 -11.55 -3.29
C GLN A 42 0.40 -10.32 -2.88
N MET A 43 0.99 -9.53 -1.99
CA MET A 43 0.51 -8.19 -1.72
C MET A 43 0.98 -7.26 -2.84
N ILE A 44 0.06 -6.46 -3.37
CA ILE A 44 0.30 -5.52 -4.46
C ILE A 44 -0.11 -4.11 -4.02
N LEU A 45 0.51 -3.11 -4.65
CA LEU A 45 0.08 -1.72 -4.55
C LEU A 45 -1.14 -1.52 -5.44
N ASP A 46 -2.22 -1.02 -4.87
CA ASP A 46 -3.47 -0.72 -5.58
C ASP A 46 -3.49 0.77 -5.97
N GLU A 47 -3.36 1.65 -4.98
CA GLU A 47 -3.42 3.10 -5.18
C GLU A 47 -2.47 3.88 -4.25
N THR A 48 -2.09 5.08 -4.69
CA THR A 48 -1.33 6.08 -3.93
C THR A 48 -2.05 7.41 -4.01
N MET A 49 -2.21 8.10 -2.87
CA MET A 49 -2.84 9.43 -2.84
C MET A 49 -2.06 10.38 -1.95
N GLU A 50 -2.05 11.64 -2.33
CA GLU A 50 -1.57 12.75 -1.51
C GLU A 50 -2.76 13.67 -1.22
N VAL A 51 -3.11 13.83 0.04
CA VAL A 51 -4.20 14.70 0.48
C VAL A 51 -3.63 16.06 0.84
N SER A 52 -3.75 16.98 -0.11
CA SER A 52 -3.53 18.40 0.10
C SER A 52 -4.74 19.01 0.81
N ILE A 53 -4.51 19.61 1.98
CA ILE A 53 -5.54 20.19 2.87
C ILE A 53 -6.20 21.47 2.26
N LEU A 54 -6.11 21.68 0.95
CA LEU A 54 -6.58 22.91 0.29
C LEU A 54 -8.06 22.87 -0.13
N PHE A 55 -8.79 21.79 0.12
CA PHE A 55 -10.21 21.65 -0.29
C PHE A 55 -11.23 22.00 0.82
N SER A 56 -10.93 22.97 1.69
CA SER A 56 -11.86 23.38 2.75
C SER A 56 -11.87 24.89 3.04
N LEU A 57 -11.73 25.73 2.01
CA LEU A 57 -12.04 27.16 2.06
C LEU A 57 -13.01 27.53 0.94
#